data_AF-A0A1S1L662-F1
#
_entry.id   AF-A0A1S1L662-F1
#
_cell.length_a   1.000
_cell.length_b   1.000
_cell.length_c   1.000
_cell.angle_alpha   90.00
_cell.angle_beta   90.00
_cell.angle_gamma   90.00
#
_symmetry.space_group_name_H-M   'P 1'
#
loop_
_entity.id
_entity.type
_entity.pdbx_description
1 polymer ?
#
loop_
_entity_poly.entity_id
_entity_poly.type
_entity_poly.pdbx_seq_one_letter_code
_entity_poly.pdbx_strand_id
1 'polypeptide(L)'
;MTFIGSGTLGLPDNAVVAFALELSIGCIQSQKCHTDTCPTGIATQNSWLTRGLDPTLKSERAANYIKTLHRDLHKVSETCGVEHPGLITTDDLDILEGVGSKTPPREVYGYRADWGLPSAADRAAIIALMKGSDSNLVPAPL
;
A
#
# COMPACT_ATOMS: atom_id res chain seq x y z
N MET A 1 6.87 -17.08 -7.31
CA MET A 1 5.75 -17.87 -6.74
C MET A 1 5.94 -18.00 -5.23
N THR A 2 5.52 -17.02 -4.41
CA THR A 2 5.63 -17.11 -2.92
C THR A 2 4.50 -16.42 -2.14
N PHE A 3 3.51 -15.80 -2.79
CA PHE A 3 2.41 -15.12 -2.08
C PHE A 3 1.02 -15.70 -2.31
N ILE A 4 0.90 -16.86 -2.95
CA ILE A 4 -0.39 -17.57 -3.02
C ILE A 4 -0.87 -17.98 -1.61
N GLY A 5 0.06 -18.30 -0.70
CA GLY A 5 -0.28 -18.71 0.67
C GLY A 5 -0.88 -17.59 1.53
N SER A 6 -0.52 -16.31 1.31
CA SER A 6 -1.04 -15.21 2.14
C SER A 6 -2.53 -14.98 1.92
N GLY A 7 -3.04 -15.20 0.70
CA GLY A 7 -4.47 -15.15 0.41
C GLY A 7 -5.24 -16.24 1.17
N THR A 8 -4.75 -17.48 1.17
CA THR A 8 -5.36 -18.59 1.93
C THR A 8 -5.30 -18.38 3.44
N LEU A 9 -4.25 -17.72 3.94
CA LEU A 9 -4.08 -17.43 5.36
C LEU A 9 -4.79 -16.15 5.82
N GLY A 10 -5.47 -15.42 4.92
CA GLY A 10 -6.19 -14.20 5.26
C GLY A 10 -5.28 -13.02 5.61
N LEU A 11 -4.05 -12.99 5.11
CA LEU A 11 -3.08 -11.91 5.30
C LEU A 11 -2.63 -11.24 3.97
N PRO A 12 -3.51 -11.06 2.97
CA PRO A 12 -3.11 -10.49 1.68
C PRO A 12 -2.57 -9.07 1.82
N ASP A 13 -3.16 -8.24 2.69
CA ASP A 13 -2.81 -6.83 2.84
C ASP A 13 -1.38 -6.67 3.35
N ASN A 14 -1.05 -7.35 4.46
CA ASN A 14 0.29 -7.32 5.05
C ASN A 14 1.35 -7.87 4.09
N ALA A 15 1.01 -8.91 3.33
CA ALA A 15 1.90 -9.49 2.34
C ALA A 15 2.22 -8.52 1.20
N VAL A 16 1.20 -7.81 0.68
CA VAL A 16 1.37 -6.80 -0.38
C VAL A 16 2.24 -5.65 0.12
N VAL A 17 2.00 -5.16 1.33
CA VAL A 17 2.80 -4.09 1.94
C VAL A 17 4.25 -4.52 2.12
N ALA A 18 4.50 -5.71 2.69
CA ALA A 18 5.85 -6.22 2.87
C ALA A 18 6.62 -6.30 1.53
N PHE A 19 5.96 -6.80 0.48
CA PHE A 19 6.56 -6.90 -0.85
C PHE A 19 6.90 -5.53 -1.46
N ALA A 20 6.00 -4.56 -1.33
CA ALA A 20 6.24 -3.20 -1.77
C ALA A 20 7.44 -2.56 -1.06
N LEU A 21 7.57 -2.81 0.24
CA LEU A 21 8.70 -2.33 1.03
C LEU A 21 10.02 -3.01 0.62
N GLU A 22 10.02 -4.32 0.35
CA GLU A 22 11.19 -5.04 -0.17
C GLU A 22 11.67 -4.46 -1.51
N LEU A 23 10.75 -4.13 -2.43
CA LEU A 23 11.07 -3.45 -3.68
C LEU A 23 11.68 -2.07 -3.43
N SER A 24 11.14 -1.30 -2.48
CA SER A 24 11.64 0.03 -2.14
C SER A 24 13.10 0.02 -1.69
N ILE A 25 13.52 -1.01 -0.95
CA ILE A 25 14.90 -1.23 -0.49
C ILE A 25 15.77 -2.02 -1.49
N GLY A 26 15.25 -2.28 -2.69
CA GLY A 26 16.02 -2.82 -3.81
C GLY A 26 15.89 -4.32 -4.06
N CYS A 27 14.76 -4.94 -3.73
CA CYS A 27 14.45 -6.26 -4.28
C CYS A 27 14.34 -6.16 -5.81
N ILE A 28 14.95 -7.11 -6.51
CA ILE A 28 14.93 -7.19 -7.99
C ILE A 28 14.16 -8.43 -8.47
N GLN A 29 13.38 -9.05 -7.59
CA GLN A 29 12.62 -10.27 -7.87
C GLN A 29 13.44 -11.41 -8.48
N SER A 30 14.67 -11.63 -7.96
CA SER A 30 15.54 -12.71 -8.41
C SER A 30 14.99 -14.12 -8.11
N GLN A 31 14.01 -14.23 -7.21
CA GLN A 31 13.40 -15.47 -6.74
C GLN A 31 14.40 -16.44 -6.08
N LYS A 32 15.51 -15.92 -5.54
CA LYS A 32 16.58 -16.65 -4.85
C LYS A 32 16.56 -16.46 -3.32
N CYS A 33 15.44 -16.00 -2.77
CA CYS A 33 15.36 -15.67 -1.34
C CYS A 33 15.56 -16.89 -0.44
N HIS A 34 15.12 -18.07 -0.89
CA HIS A 34 15.23 -19.34 -0.14
C HIS A 34 16.61 -20.02 -0.26
N THR A 35 17.48 -19.54 -1.16
CA THR A 35 18.78 -20.16 -1.44
C THR A 35 19.94 -19.47 -0.72
N ASP A 36 19.64 -18.51 0.18
CA ASP A 36 20.64 -17.71 0.89
C ASP A 36 21.61 -16.95 -0.04
N THR A 37 21.20 -16.67 -1.28
CA THR A 37 22.05 -16.04 -2.32
C THR A 37 21.37 -14.83 -2.96
N CYS A 38 20.60 -14.08 -2.16
CA CYS A 38 19.97 -12.84 -2.60
C CYS A 38 21.04 -11.83 -3.08
N PRO A 39 21.04 -11.43 -4.36
CA PRO A 39 22.09 -10.58 -4.91
C PRO A 39 22.08 -9.15 -4.38
N THR A 40 20.98 -8.72 -3.76
CA THR A 40 20.82 -7.36 -3.22
C THR A 40 20.91 -7.29 -1.70
N GLY A 41 21.22 -8.42 -1.06
CA GLY A 41 21.49 -8.50 0.38
C GLY A 41 20.24 -8.48 1.29
N ILE A 42 19.02 -8.51 0.73
CA ILE A 42 17.77 -8.41 1.50
C ILE A 42 17.46 -9.72 2.23
N ALA A 43 17.48 -10.85 1.51
CA ALA A 43 17.13 -12.16 2.05
C ALA A 43 18.35 -13.09 2.01
N THR A 44 19.32 -12.83 2.88
CA THR A 44 20.54 -13.63 3.04
C THR A 44 21.20 -13.42 4.40
N GLN A 45 21.75 -14.50 4.95
CA GLN A 45 22.59 -14.53 6.14
C GLN A 45 24.09 -14.49 5.80
N ASN A 46 24.45 -14.50 4.51
CA ASN A 46 25.83 -14.40 4.05
C ASN A 46 26.36 -12.97 4.22
N SER A 47 27.33 -12.79 5.11
CA SER A 47 27.92 -11.49 5.43
C SER A 47 28.50 -10.74 4.22
N TRP A 48 28.97 -11.46 3.18
CA TRP A 48 29.44 -10.84 1.95
C TRP A 48 28.29 -10.14 1.20
N LEU A 49 27.13 -10.81 1.10
CA LEU A 49 25.95 -10.36 0.37
C LEU A 49 25.12 -9.34 1.16
N THR A 50 25.01 -9.48 2.49
CA THR A 50 24.27 -8.53 3.35
C THR A 50 24.81 -7.11 3.23
N ARG A 51 26.09 -6.92 2.88
CA ARG A 51 26.66 -5.58 2.61
C ARG A 51 26.00 -4.85 1.45
N GLY A 52 25.27 -5.55 0.57
CA GLY A 52 24.41 -4.94 -0.44
C GLY A 52 23.19 -4.23 0.15
N LEU A 53 22.85 -4.47 1.43
CA LEU A 53 21.81 -3.80 2.21
C LEU A 53 22.41 -2.67 3.05
N ASP A 54 22.79 -1.57 2.41
CA ASP A 54 23.24 -0.34 3.09
C ASP A 54 22.03 0.45 3.65
N PRO A 55 21.86 0.56 4.99
CA PRO A 55 20.75 1.29 5.59
C PRO A 55 20.77 2.79 5.26
N THR A 56 21.95 3.39 5.08
CA THR A 56 22.10 4.83 4.81
C THR A 56 21.45 5.17 3.48
N LEU A 57 21.75 4.41 2.43
CA LEU A 57 21.20 4.63 1.09
C LEU A 57 19.76 4.12 0.97
N LYS A 58 19.46 2.93 1.52
CA LYS A 58 18.16 2.28 1.29
C LYS A 58 17.03 2.87 2.13
N SER A 59 17.33 3.44 3.29
CA SER A 59 16.33 4.17 4.09
C SER A 59 15.80 5.40 3.35
N GLU A 60 16.66 6.16 2.66
CA GLU A 60 16.24 7.29 1.83
C GLU A 60 15.33 6.83 0.69
N ARG A 61 15.66 5.72 0.04
CA ARG A 61 14.80 5.13 -1.00
C ARG A 61 13.43 4.71 -0.47
N ALA A 62 13.41 4.05 0.70
CA ALA A 62 12.16 3.65 1.35
C ALA A 62 11.32 4.87 1.76
N ALA A 63 11.95 5.91 2.31
CA ALA A 63 11.28 7.16 2.67
C ALA A 63 10.67 7.84 1.44
N ASN A 64 11.41 7.92 0.33
CA ASN A 64 10.93 8.48 -0.93
C ASN A 64 9.77 7.66 -1.52
N TYR A 65 9.83 6.33 -1.42
CA TYR A 65 8.73 5.44 -1.81
C TYR A 65 7.47 5.74 -1.00
N ILE A 66 7.56 5.76 0.33
CA ILE A 66 6.41 6.02 1.22
C ILE A 66 5.83 7.41 0.99
N LYS A 67 6.67 8.44 0.87
CA LYS A 67 6.23 9.83 0.58
C LYS A 67 5.48 9.90 -0.75
N THR A 68 5.99 9.21 -1.76
CA THR A 68 5.37 9.13 -3.09
C THR A 68 4.04 8.38 -3.04
N LEU A 69 4.01 7.23 -2.37
CA LEU A 69 2.81 6.42 -2.18
C LEU A 69 1.70 7.22 -1.50
N HIS A 70 2.00 7.90 -0.38
CA HIS A 70 1.01 8.75 0.30
C HIS A 70 0.45 9.84 -0.63
N ARG A 71 1.33 10.53 -1.34
CA ARG A 71 0.94 11.60 -2.28
C ARG A 71 0.05 11.07 -3.42
N ASP A 72 0.29 9.85 -3.89
CA ASP A 72 -0.54 9.24 -4.93
C ASP A 72 -1.86 8.69 -4.38
N LEU A 73 -1.87 8.12 -3.16
CA LEU A 73 -3.10 7.70 -2.49
C LEU A 73 -4.04 8.88 -2.20
N HIS A 74 -3.50 10.05 -1.83
CA HIS A 74 -4.31 11.26 -1.68
C HIS A 74 -4.98 11.67 -3.00
N LYS A 75 -4.25 11.63 -4.12
CA LYS A 75 -4.84 11.93 -5.45
C LYS A 75 -5.97 10.97 -5.83
N VAL A 76 -5.84 9.68 -5.50
CA VAL A 76 -6.92 8.71 -5.70
C VAL A 76 -8.12 9.08 -4.83
N SER A 77 -7.89 9.44 -3.56
CA SER A 77 -8.96 9.86 -2.64
C SER A 77 -9.70 11.09 -3.14
N GLU A 78 -8.96 12.10 -3.63
CA GLU A 78 -9.50 13.31 -4.25
C GLU A 78 -10.37 12.98 -5.48
N THR A 79 -9.94 12.01 -6.29
CA THR A 79 -10.69 11.55 -7.48
C THR A 79 -12.01 10.88 -7.08
N CYS A 80 -12.00 10.10 -6.00
CA CYS A 80 -13.20 9.49 -5.42
C CYS A 80 -14.05 10.47 -4.60
N GLY A 81 -13.58 11.71 -4.36
CA GLY A 81 -14.31 12.71 -3.58
C GLY A 81 -14.31 12.46 -2.07
N VAL A 82 -13.34 11.73 -1.54
CA VAL A 82 -13.19 11.43 -0.10
C VAL A 82 -11.90 11.99 0.47
N GLU A 83 -11.89 12.30 1.76
CA GLU A 83 -10.75 12.97 2.42
C GLU A 83 -9.54 12.06 2.67
N HIS A 84 -9.73 10.73 2.71
CA HIS A 84 -8.69 9.77 3.05
C HIS A 84 -8.89 8.46 2.26
N PRO A 85 -7.82 7.77 1.82
CA PRO A 85 -7.94 6.55 1.01
C PRO A 85 -8.70 5.42 1.73
N GLY A 86 -8.63 5.37 3.06
CA GLY A 86 -9.41 4.44 3.89
C GLY A 86 -10.92 4.71 3.96
N LEU A 87 -11.41 5.76 3.29
CA LEU A 87 -12.83 6.07 3.13
C LEU A 87 -13.36 5.70 1.75
N ILE A 88 -12.50 5.21 0.85
CA ILE A 88 -12.91 4.68 -0.45
C ILE A 88 -13.70 3.39 -0.23
N THR A 89 -14.84 3.30 -0.88
CA THR A 89 -15.79 2.21 -0.76
C THR A 89 -15.89 1.42 -2.06
N THR A 90 -16.61 0.31 -1.99
CA THR A 90 -16.93 -0.49 -3.18
C THR A 90 -17.92 0.19 -4.12
N ASP A 91 -18.57 1.28 -3.70
CA ASP A 91 -19.44 2.07 -4.58
C ASP A 91 -18.65 3.15 -5.35
N ASP A 92 -17.39 3.41 -4.99
CA ASP A 92 -16.47 4.32 -5.69
C ASP A 92 -15.73 3.66 -6.87
N LEU A 93 -15.94 2.35 -7.07
CA LEU A 93 -15.28 1.54 -8.08
C LEU A 93 -16.32 0.81 -8.93
N ASP A 94 -15.98 0.60 -10.20
CA ASP A 94 -16.84 -0.13 -11.15
C ASP A 94 -16.08 -1.28 -11.80
N ILE A 95 -16.75 -2.43 -11.91
CA ILE A 95 -16.32 -3.54 -12.76
C ILE A 95 -17.02 -3.38 -14.10
N LEU A 96 -16.22 -3.33 -15.16
CA LEU A 96 -16.68 -3.19 -16.54
C LEU A 96 -16.56 -4.54 -17.25
N GLU A 97 -17.69 -5.19 -17.51
CA GLU A 97 -17.74 -6.49 -18.23
C GLU A 97 -18.03 -6.35 -19.73
N GLY A 98 -18.09 -5.12 -20.24
CA GLY A 98 -18.39 -4.84 -21.64
C GLY A 98 -18.74 -3.37 -21.86
N VAL A 99 -19.26 -3.05 -23.05
CA VAL A 99 -19.66 -1.68 -23.37
C VAL A 99 -20.96 -1.34 -22.64
N GLY A 100 -20.92 -0.32 -21.78
CA GLY A 100 -22.10 0.20 -21.08
C GLY A 100 -22.49 -0.55 -19.79
N SER A 101 -21.80 -1.63 -19.44
CA SER A 101 -21.96 -2.29 -18.14
C SER A 101 -21.12 -1.57 -17.08
N LYS A 102 -21.76 -1.17 -15.98
CA LYS A 102 -21.13 -0.57 -14.80
C LYS A 102 -21.74 -1.25 -13.58
N THR A 103 -21.00 -2.14 -12.94
CA THR A 103 -21.47 -2.83 -11.74
C THR A 103 -20.45 -2.65 -10.63
N PRO A 104 -20.83 -2.09 -9.47
CA PRO A 104 -19.89 -1.95 -8.36
C PRO A 104 -19.47 -3.34 -7.83
N PRO A 105 -18.21 -3.51 -7.36
CA PRO A 105 -17.75 -4.74 -6.74
C PRO A 105 -18.69 -5.27 -5.64
N ARG A 106 -19.38 -4.37 -4.93
CA ARG A 106 -20.37 -4.71 -3.90
C ARG A 106 -21.45 -5.65 -4.42
N GLU A 107 -21.97 -5.38 -5.61
CA GLU A 107 -23.02 -6.18 -6.23
C GLU A 107 -22.47 -7.48 -6.82
N VAL A 108 -21.32 -7.41 -7.50
CA VAL A 108 -20.66 -8.58 -8.11
C VAL A 108 -20.30 -9.64 -7.06
N TYR A 109 -19.76 -9.21 -5.92
CA TYR A 109 -19.30 -10.12 -4.86
C TYR A 109 -20.27 -10.24 -3.67
N GLY A 110 -21.42 -9.57 -3.73
CA GLY A 110 -22.43 -9.61 -2.67
C GLY A 110 -21.98 -9.03 -1.33
N TYR A 111 -21.10 -8.02 -1.34
CA TYR A 111 -20.63 -7.38 -0.13
C TYR A 111 -21.70 -6.48 0.48
N ARG A 112 -21.67 -6.34 1.81
CA ARG A 112 -22.48 -5.32 2.49
C ARG A 112 -21.83 -3.96 2.34
N ALA A 113 -22.64 -2.91 2.28
CA ALA A 113 -22.15 -1.53 2.12
C ALA A 113 -21.27 -1.04 3.30
N ASP A 114 -21.43 -1.65 4.49
CA ASP A 114 -20.68 -1.30 5.70
C ASP A 114 -19.36 -2.08 5.85
N TRP A 115 -19.07 -3.05 4.98
CA TRP A 115 -17.85 -3.85 5.08
C TRP A 115 -16.60 -3.06 4.65
N GLY A 116 -15.53 -3.22 5.43
CA GLY A 116 -14.22 -2.61 5.17
C GLY A 116 -14.11 -1.16 5.63
N LEU A 117 -15.21 -0.51 6.01
CA LEU A 117 -15.17 0.86 6.55
C LEU A 117 -14.70 0.86 8.01
N PRO A 118 -13.86 1.84 8.42
CA PRO A 118 -13.59 2.10 9.82
C PRO A 118 -14.89 2.41 10.59
N SER A 119 -14.85 2.37 11.92
CA SER A 119 -16.02 2.72 12.73
C SER A 119 -16.49 4.15 12.43
N ALA A 120 -17.77 4.46 12.70
CA ALA A 120 -18.28 5.81 12.46
C ALA A 120 -17.49 6.89 13.23
N ALA A 121 -17.00 6.55 14.43
CA ALA A 121 -16.13 7.42 15.21
C ALA A 121 -14.77 7.64 14.54
N ASP A 122 -14.14 6.56 14.05
CA ASP A 122 -12.84 6.66 13.37
C ASP A 122 -12.95 7.45 12.06
N ARG A 123 -14.03 7.27 11.29
CA ARG A 123 -14.25 8.05 10.06
C ARG A 123 -14.37 9.54 10.37
N ALA A 124 -15.13 9.90 11.41
CA ALA A 124 -15.25 11.29 11.83
C ALA A 124 -13.90 11.88 12.28
N ALA A 125 -13.10 11.10 13.03
CA ALA A 125 -11.76 11.49 13.46
C ALA A 125 -10.80 11.68 12.27
N ILE A 126 -10.79 10.76 11.31
CA ILE A 126 -9.99 10.83 10.08
C ILE A 126 -10.34 12.10 9.30
N ILE A 127 -11.63 12.36 9.06
CA ILE A 127 -12.07 13.55 8.33
C ILE A 127 -11.63 14.84 9.03
N ALA A 128 -11.72 14.89 10.36
CA ALA A 128 -11.28 16.04 11.15
C ALA A 128 -9.76 16.28 11.04
N LEU A 129 -8.95 15.22 11.06
CA LEU A 129 -7.49 15.31 10.89
C LEU A 129 -7.14 15.80 9.47
N MET A 130 -7.77 15.23 8.44
CA MET A 130 -7.49 15.56 7.04
C MET A 130 -7.91 16.98 6.65
N LYS A 131 -9.00 17.51 7.25
CA LYS A 131 -9.48 18.89 7.00
C LYS A 131 -8.71 19.98 7.76
N GLY A 132 -7.74 19.59 8.59
CA GLY A 132 -6.89 20.52 9.31
C GLY A 132 -7.42 20.88 10.69
N SER A 133 -6.85 20.21 11.70
CA SER A 133 -6.40 20.93 12.90
C SER A 133 -5.02 21.48 12.57
N ASP A 134 -4.93 22.78 12.29
CA ASP A 134 -3.69 23.51 12.02
C ASP A 134 -2.70 23.40 13.19
N SER A 135 -1.64 22.59 13.03
CA SER A 135 -0.29 22.90 13.54
C SER A 135 0.71 21.85 13.05
N ASN A 136 1.74 22.29 12.32
CA ASN A 136 2.95 21.54 11.93
C ASN A 136 2.97 20.70 10.64
N LEU A 137 2.47 21.24 9.52
CA LEU A 137 3.00 20.81 8.23
C LEU A 137 4.30 21.58 7.94
N VAL A 138 5.42 20.88 8.13
CA VAL A 138 6.75 21.27 7.63
C VAL A 138 6.62 21.62 6.14
N PRO A 139 7.10 22.80 5.69
CA PRO A 139 6.98 23.19 4.30
C PRO A 139 7.67 22.16 3.40
N ALA A 140 7.00 21.77 2.33
CA ALA A 140 7.57 20.92 1.29
C ALA A 140 8.87 21.55 0.78
N PRO A 141 10.00 20.82 0.75
CA PRO A 141 11.21 21.36 0.13
C PRO A 141 10.93 21.55 -1.37
N LEU A 142 11.14 22.79 -1.83
CA LEU A 142 11.18 23.19 -3.24
C LEU A 142 12.28 22.41 -3.99
#